data_AF-A0A958HG67-F1
#
_entry.id   AF-A0A958HG67-F1
#
_cell.length_a   1.000
_cell.length_b   1.000
_cell.length_c   1.000
_cell.angle_alpha   90.00
_cell.angle_beta   90.00
_cell.angle_gamma   90.00
#
_symmetry.space_group_name_H-M   'P 1'
#
loop_
_entity.id
_entity.type
_entity.pdbx_description
1 polymer ?
#
loop_
_entity_poly.entity_id
_entity_poly.type
_entity_poly.pdbx_seq_one_letter_code
_entity_poly.pdbx_strand_id
1 'polypeptide(L)'
;MHRPQRPLVYALTLAAIVLLGFSLRVYKLDGQSLWYDEAVTAQVVQQGAGELARWTADDIQPPLYYVLVAGWTQGAGLSEAALRLPSALFGVLMIALAFVLGKRLFGSSA
;
A
#
# COMPACT_ATOMS: atom_id res chain seq x y z
N MET A 1 -24.02 -8.50 -35.67
CA MET A 1 -23.83 -8.96 -34.28
C MET A 1 -22.60 -8.25 -33.70
N HIS A 2 -22.78 -7.19 -32.92
CA HIS A 2 -21.70 -6.49 -32.22
C HIS A 2 -21.99 -6.58 -30.73
N ARG A 3 -21.13 -7.27 -29.96
CA ARG A 3 -21.14 -7.22 -28.48
C ARG A 3 -19.93 -6.42 -27.99
N PRO A 4 -19.97 -5.08 -27.99
CA PRO A 4 -18.89 -4.26 -27.44
C PRO A 4 -19.08 -3.90 -25.96
N GLN A 5 -20.02 -4.54 -25.23
CA GLN A 5 -20.36 -4.13 -23.86
C GLN A 5 -19.54 -4.81 -22.74
N ARG A 6 -18.74 -5.84 -23.05
CA ARG A 6 -17.92 -6.54 -22.04
C ARG A 6 -16.81 -5.70 -21.37
N PRO A 7 -16.07 -4.82 -22.07
CA PRO A 7 -14.96 -4.09 -21.43
C PRO A 7 -15.44 -3.07 -20.40
N LEU A 8 -16.58 -2.42 -20.63
CA LEU A 8 -17.13 -1.43 -19.71
C LEU A 8 -17.56 -2.09 -18.39
N VAL A 9 -18.22 -3.24 -18.45
CA VAL A 9 -18.64 -3.98 -17.24
C VAL A 9 -17.40 -4.37 -16.42
N TYR A 10 -16.36 -4.94 -17.03
CA TYR A 10 -15.14 -5.28 -16.31
C TYR A 10 -14.44 -4.07 -15.68
N ALA A 11 -14.39 -2.94 -16.40
CA ALA A 11 -13.81 -1.71 -15.88
C ALA A 11 -14.60 -1.18 -14.68
N LEU A 12 -15.94 -1.16 -14.75
CA LEU A 12 -16.80 -0.72 -13.66
C LEU A 12 -16.73 -1.67 -12.46
N THR A 13 -16.72 -2.99 -12.68
CA THR A 13 -16.54 -3.97 -11.60
C THR A 13 -15.19 -3.81 -10.92
N LEU A 14 -14.10 -3.66 -11.69
CA LEU A 14 -12.77 -3.42 -11.12
C LEU A 14 -12.72 -2.10 -10.34
N ALA A 15 -13.26 -1.03 -10.90
CA ALA A 15 -13.33 0.27 -10.22
C ALA A 15 -14.09 0.16 -8.90
N ALA A 16 -15.23 -0.54 -8.88
CA ALA A 16 -15.99 -0.78 -7.65
C ALA A 16 -15.18 -1.57 -6.61
N ILE A 17 -14.45 -2.61 -7.02
CA ILE A 17 -13.60 -3.40 -6.12
C ILE A 17 -12.43 -2.55 -5.57
N VAL A 18 -11.80 -1.73 -6.42
CA VAL A 18 -10.72 -0.82 -6.01
C VAL A 18 -11.24 0.23 -5.02
N LEU A 19 -12.39 0.85 -5.31
CA LEU A 19 -13.01 1.83 -4.43
C LEU A 19 -13.42 1.22 -3.08
N LEU A 20 -14.01 0.02 -3.09
CA LEU A 20 -14.34 -0.71 -1.88
C LEU A 20 -13.07 -1.05 -1.08
N GLY A 21 -12.04 -1.58 -1.76
CA GLY A 21 -10.76 -1.94 -1.15
C GLY A 21 -10.02 -0.74 -0.55
N PHE A 22 -10.12 0.44 -1.18
CA PHE A 22 -9.63 1.71 -0.65
C PHE A 22 -10.44 2.14 0.58
N SER A 23 -11.77 2.19 0.45
CA SER A 23 -12.67 2.63 1.52
C SER A 23 -12.49 1.83 2.79
N LEU A 24 -12.40 0.50 2.68
CA LEU A 24 -12.17 -0.39 3.82
C LEU A 24 -10.81 -0.18 4.48
N ARG A 25 -9.76 0.15 3.71
CA ARG A 25 -8.41 0.37 4.25
C ARG A 25 -8.26 1.70 4.95
N VAL A 26 -8.91 2.75 4.44
CA VAL A 26 -8.80 4.09 5.05
C VAL A 26 -9.83 4.31 6.17
N TYR A 27 -10.89 3.49 6.24
CA TYR A 27 -11.87 3.57 7.31
C TYR A 27 -11.21 3.30 8.67
N LYS A 28 -11.18 4.33 9.53
CA LYS A 28 -10.56 4.29 10.86
C LYS A 28 -9.09 3.85 10.84
N LEU A 29 -8.33 4.30 9.84
CA LEU A 29 -6.91 3.99 9.69
C LEU A 29 -6.07 4.37 10.93
N ASP A 30 -6.49 5.38 11.70
CA ASP A 30 -5.90 5.86 12.95
C ASP A 30 -6.77 5.55 14.18
N GLY A 31 -7.74 4.63 14.05
CA GLY A 31 -8.70 4.32 15.11
C GLY A 31 -8.17 3.37 16.19
N GLN A 32 -6.98 2.78 15.99
CA GLN A 32 -6.35 1.81 16.91
C GLN A 32 -4.92 2.22 17.19
N SER A 33 -4.48 2.07 18.44
CA SER A 33 -3.08 2.25 18.83
C SER A 33 -2.13 1.44 17.96
N LEU A 34 -0.89 1.92 17.85
CA LEU A 34 0.16 1.24 17.08
C LEU A 34 0.42 -0.18 17.59
N TRP A 35 0.59 -1.10 16.64
CA TRP A 35 1.21 -2.40 16.91
C TRP A 35 2.71 -2.24 17.15
N TYR A 36 3.36 -3.28 17.66
CA TYR A 36 4.78 -3.22 18.05
C TYR A 36 5.69 -2.85 16.86
N ASP A 37 5.51 -3.50 15.72
CA ASP A 37 6.26 -3.24 14.49
C ASP A 37 5.99 -1.84 13.92
N GLU A 38 4.75 -1.35 14.03
CA GLU A 38 4.40 0.03 13.67
C GLU A 38 5.10 1.04 14.60
N ALA A 39 5.12 0.77 15.91
CA ALA A 39 5.82 1.62 16.88
C ALA A 39 7.34 1.66 16.63
N VAL A 40 7.95 0.51 16.33
CA VAL A 40 9.36 0.43 15.90
C VAL A 40 9.58 1.24 14.63
N THR A 41 8.69 1.11 13.63
CA THR A 41 8.77 1.91 12.41
C THR A 41 8.70 3.40 12.71
N ALA A 42 7.73 3.84 13.52
CA ALA A 42 7.60 5.23 13.93
C ALA A 42 8.86 5.75 14.65
N GLN A 43 9.52 4.92 15.46
CA GLN A 43 10.77 5.28 16.12
C GLN A 43 11.94 5.38 15.13
N VAL A 44 12.12 4.40 14.25
CA VAL A 44 13.27 4.33 13.31
C VAL A 44 13.24 5.47 12.30
N VAL A 45 12.07 5.79 11.75
CA VAL A 45 11.95 6.82 10.70
C VAL A 45 12.28 8.24 11.19
N GLN A 46 12.31 8.46 12.51
CA GLN A 46 12.67 9.74 13.12
C GLN A 46 14.19 9.93 13.35
N GLN A 47 15.00 8.86 13.25
CA GLN A 47 16.41 8.89 13.63
C GLN A 47 17.34 9.43 12.53
N GLY A 48 16.79 9.73 11.35
CA GLY A 48 17.55 10.19 10.19
C GLY A 48 18.15 9.03 9.36
N ALA A 49 18.56 9.34 8.13
CA ALA A 49 18.94 8.32 7.14
C ALA A 49 20.16 7.47 7.55
N GLY A 50 21.13 8.06 8.24
CA GLY A 50 22.33 7.34 8.70
C GLY A 50 22.02 6.31 9.77
N GLU A 51 21.23 6.68 10.77
CA GLU A 51 20.85 5.77 11.85
C GLU A 51 19.84 4.72 11.37
N LEU A 52 18.92 5.08 10.49
CA LEU A 52 18.05 4.11 9.80
C LEU A 52 18.87 3.05 9.06
N ALA A 53 19.90 3.46 8.31
CA ALA A 53 20.77 2.54 7.61
C ALA A 53 21.55 1.61 8.56
N ARG A 54 22.00 2.13 9.71
CA ARG A 54 22.65 1.32 10.75
C ARG A 54 21.68 0.34 11.39
N TRP A 55 20.50 0.82 11.80
CA TRP A 55 19.44 -0.01 12.38
C TRP A 55 19.10 -1.18 11.45
N THR A 56 18.80 -0.89 10.19
CA THR A 56 18.36 -1.88 9.20
C THR A 56 19.48 -2.80 8.72
N ALA A 57 20.74 -2.48 8.98
CA ALA A 57 21.87 -3.39 8.73
C ALA A 57 21.93 -4.52 9.76
N ASP A 58 21.46 -4.27 10.99
CA ASP A 58 21.43 -5.23 12.09
C ASP A 58 20.01 -5.84 12.30
N ASP A 59 19.02 -5.42 11.51
CA ASP A 59 17.62 -5.87 11.57
C ASP A 59 17.34 -7.01 10.56
N ILE A 60 16.33 -7.83 10.85
CA ILE A 60 15.77 -8.80 9.91
C ILE A 60 14.97 -8.12 8.79
N GLN A 61 14.43 -6.91 9.02
CA GLN A 61 13.65 -6.17 8.04
C GLN A 61 14.55 -5.32 7.13
N PRO A 62 14.56 -5.56 5.80
CA PRO A 62 15.35 -4.77 4.87
C PRO A 62 14.96 -3.29 4.85
N PRO A 63 15.89 -2.38 4.47
CA PRO A 63 15.73 -0.93 4.64
C PRO A 63 14.64 -0.30 3.79
N LEU A 64 14.22 -0.94 2.69
CA LEU A 64 13.37 -0.31 1.67
C LEU A 64 12.09 0.29 2.27
N TYR A 65 11.41 -0.46 3.14
CA TYR A 65 10.16 0.01 3.73
C TYR A 65 10.39 1.19 4.67
N TYR A 66 11.40 1.13 5.54
CA TYR A 66 11.76 2.23 6.44
C TYR A 66 12.14 3.49 5.68
N VAL A 67 12.95 3.37 4.62
CA VAL A 67 13.35 4.52 3.77
C VAL A 67 12.13 5.16 3.12
N LEU A 68 11.21 4.34 2.59
CA LEU A 68 9.99 4.83 1.97
C LEU A 68 9.12 5.60 2.97
N VAL A 69 8.87 5.00 4.16
CA VAL A 69 8.05 5.63 5.19
C VAL A 69 8.73 6.89 5.74
N ALA A 70 10.05 6.88 5.94
CA ALA A 70 10.80 8.06 6.38
C ALA A 70 10.74 9.20 5.36
N GLY A 71 10.83 8.91 4.05
CA GLY A 71 10.65 9.91 3.01
C GLY A 71 9.23 10.45 2.97
N TRP A 72 8.23 9.58 3.14
CA TRP A 72 6.82 9.96 3.18
C TRP A 72 6.47 10.86 4.37
N THR A 73 6.90 10.48 5.58
CA THR A 73 6.56 11.22 6.81
C THR A 73 7.27 12.56 6.91
N GLN A 74 8.38 12.78 6.18
CA GLN A 74 8.97 14.11 6.05
C GLN A 74 8.01 15.14 5.44
N GLY A 75 7.16 14.73 4.49
CA GLY A 75 6.17 15.62 3.86
C GLY A 75 4.80 15.56 4.51
N ALA A 76 4.34 14.37 4.89
CA ALA A 76 3.00 14.15 5.46
C ALA A 76 2.92 14.43 6.97
N GLY A 77 4.06 14.59 7.64
CA GLY A 77 4.16 14.59 9.10
C GLY A 77 4.10 13.18 9.68
N LEU A 78 4.45 13.05 10.96
CA LEU A 78 4.37 11.79 11.69
C LEU A 78 3.03 11.71 12.44
N SER A 79 2.18 10.78 12.02
CA SER A 79 0.93 10.40 12.67
C SER A 79 0.64 8.93 12.38
N GLU A 80 -0.27 8.30 13.13
CA GLU A 80 -0.65 6.91 12.88
C GLU A 80 -1.23 6.71 11.47
N ALA A 81 -2.08 7.64 11.03
CA ALA A 81 -2.62 7.64 9.67
C ALA A 81 -1.49 7.75 8.63
N ALA A 82 -0.56 8.69 8.81
CA ALA A 82 0.55 8.87 7.88
C ALA A 82 1.47 7.65 7.83
N LEU A 83 1.69 6.97 8.95
CA LEU A 83 2.51 5.76 9.03
C LEU A 83 1.88 4.58 8.26
N ARG A 84 0.55 4.43 8.35
CA ARG A 84 -0.20 3.32 7.73
C ARG A 84 -0.60 3.57 6.28
N LEU A 85 -0.68 4.84 5.85
CA LEU A 85 -1.16 5.19 4.52
C LEU A 85 -0.34 4.58 3.37
N PRO A 86 1.01 4.54 3.40
CA PRO A 86 1.79 3.87 2.36
C PRO A 86 1.36 2.41 2.16
N SER A 87 1.20 1.65 3.24
CA SER A 87 0.73 0.26 3.20
C SER A 87 -0.71 0.14 2.70
N ALA A 88 -1.60 1.07 3.09
CA ALA A 88 -2.95 1.12 2.57
C ALA A 88 -2.95 1.35 1.04
N LEU A 89 -2.16 2.30 0.53
CA LEU A 89 -2.07 2.62 -0.90
C LEU A 89 -1.48 1.46 -1.71
N PHE A 90 -0.41 0.82 -1.23
CA PHE A 90 0.13 -0.38 -1.89
C PHE A 90 -0.85 -1.54 -1.87
N GLY A 91 -1.60 -1.71 -0.78
CA GLY A 91 -2.68 -2.69 -0.71
C GLY A 91 -3.79 -2.46 -1.74
N VAL A 92 -4.13 -1.20 -2.03
CA VAL A 92 -5.10 -0.84 -3.09
C VAL A 92 -4.50 -1.06 -4.48
N LEU A 93 -3.24 -0.65 -4.70
CA LEU A 93 -2.54 -0.88 -5.96
C LEU A 93 -2.47 -2.37 -6.29
N MET A 94 -2.24 -3.23 -5.29
CA MET A 94 -2.21 -4.68 -5.45
C MET A 94 -3.51 -5.27 -6.03
N ILE A 95 -4.67 -4.66 -5.78
CA ILE A 95 -5.95 -5.10 -6.37
C ILE A 95 -5.90 -4.96 -7.91
N ALA A 96 -5.46 -3.79 -8.39
CA ALA A 96 -5.33 -3.52 -9.81
C ALA A 96 -4.25 -4.39 -10.47
N LEU A 97 -3.10 -4.54 -9.81
CA LEU A 97 -2.02 -5.39 -10.31
C LEU A 97 -2.41 -6.87 -10.37
N ALA A 98 -3.12 -7.38 -9.37
CA ALA A 98 -3.65 -8.74 -9.36
C ALA A 98 -4.64 -8.97 -10.51
N PHE A 99 -5.50 -8.00 -10.81
CA PHE A 99 -6.39 -8.07 -11.97
C PHE A 99 -5.61 -8.12 -13.30
N VAL A 100 -4.60 -7.25 -13.47
CA VAL A 100 -3.75 -7.23 -14.67
C VAL A 100 -3.01 -8.56 -14.82
N LEU A 101 -2.46 -9.09 -13.73
CA LEU A 101 -1.78 -10.38 -13.71
C LEU A 101 -2.74 -11.52 -14.09
N GLY A 102 -3.92 -11.58 -13.47
CA GLY A 102 -4.94 -12.58 -13.79
C GLY A 102 -5.37 -12.54 -15.25
N LYS A 103 -5.52 -11.34 -15.83
CA LYS A 103 -5.81 -11.18 -17.25
C LYS A 103 -4.68 -11.68 -18.15
N ARG A 104 -3.41 -11.48 -17.76
CA ARG A 104 -2.24 -11.97 -18.52
C ARG A 104 -2.08 -13.49 -18.45
N LEU A 105 -2.35 -14.09 -17.30
CA LEU A 105 -2.18 -15.53 -17.07
C LEU A 105 -3.37 -16.36 -17.57
N PHE A 106 -4.59 -15.85 -17.47
CA PHE A 106 -5.83 -16.60 -17.72
C PHE A 106 -6.76 -15.96 -18.74
N GLY A 107 -6.41 -14.78 -19.27
CA GLY A 107 -7.16 -14.20 -20.37
C GLY A 107 -6.99 -15.06 -21.61
N SER A 108 -8.07 -15.70 -22.06
CA SER A 108 -8.09 -16.39 -23.35
C SER A 108 -7.56 -15.46 -24.43
N SER A 109 -6.41 -15.79 -24.99
CA SER A 109 -6.08 -15.43 -26.36
C SER A 109 -6.93 -16.34 -27.23
N ALA A 110 -8.10 -15.85 -27.64
CA ALA A 110 -8.81 -16.42 -28.78
C ALA A 110 -8.18 -15.86 -30.05
#